data_AF-A8IAS2-F1
#
_entry.id   AF-A8IAS2-F1
#
_cell.length_a   1.000
_cell.length_b   1.000
_cell.length_c   1.000
_cell.angle_alpha   90.00
_cell.angle_beta   90.00
_cell.angle_gamma   90.00
#
_symmetry.space_group_name_H-M   'P 1'
#
loop_
_entity.id
_entity.type
_entity.pdbx_description
1 polymer ?
#
loop_
_entity_poly.entity_id
_entity_poly.type
_entity_poly.pdbx_seq_one_letter_code
_entity_poly.pdbx_strand_id
1 'polypeptide(L)'
;MPECVRDFANIQSEIDKVTNEINDVNAQASKAEAKVEKAEAEVEKADAEVEKARATFRKIAKELKHPDLSEKERAALVAEQESCAADLTAAERKLERLSKDLEQLRTKEELMRRKEERLRKEKEELRTDLRKKEERLQQDGAVAILNVGSAAGADVKKKLSPYEIMDKVYKDATYTAPVRVRGDLMPVTLEEKKKS
;
A
#
# COMPACT_ATOMS: atom_id res chain seq x y z
N MET A 1 11.91 -27.19 24.53
CA MET A 1 10.55 -26.63 24.64
C MET A 1 10.53 -25.09 24.58
N PRO A 2 11.27 -24.32 25.41
CA PRO A 2 11.16 -22.85 25.41
C PRO A 2 11.77 -22.14 24.17
N GLU A 3 12.82 -22.70 23.56
CA GLU A 3 13.43 -22.13 22.35
C GLU A 3 12.52 -22.24 21.12
N CYS A 4 11.78 -23.34 20.99
CA CYS A 4 10.89 -23.51 19.85
C CYS A 4 9.71 -22.54 19.91
N VAL A 5 9.08 -22.38 21.09
CA VAL A 5 8.00 -21.39 21.28
C VAL A 5 8.47 -19.96 20.97
N ARG A 6 9.73 -19.63 21.30
CA ARG A 6 10.34 -18.33 20.98
C ARG A 6 10.52 -18.13 19.47
N ASP A 7 10.99 -19.16 18.77
CA ASP A 7 11.12 -19.14 17.31
C ASP A 7 9.80 -18.93 16.58
N PHE A 8 8.72 -19.57 17.06
CA PHE A 8 7.36 -19.39 16.55
C PHE A 8 6.87 -17.96 16.74
N ALA A 9 7.02 -17.43 17.96
CA ALA A 9 6.64 -16.05 18.26
C ALA A 9 7.44 -15.04 17.43
N ASN A 10 8.73 -15.31 17.18
CA ASN A 10 9.58 -14.45 16.35
C ASN A 10 9.12 -14.42 14.88
N ILE A 11 8.91 -15.58 14.25
CA ILE A 11 8.44 -15.64 12.85
C ILE A 11 7.06 -15.00 12.73
N GLN A 12 6.16 -15.24 13.69
CA GLN A 12 4.85 -14.60 13.70
C GLN A 12 4.97 -13.07 13.79
N SER A 13 5.87 -12.57 14.64
CA SER A 13 6.15 -11.13 14.73
C SER A 13 6.71 -10.56 13.43
N GLU A 14 7.57 -11.29 12.72
CA GLU A 14 8.08 -10.89 11.40
C GLU A 14 6.96 -10.86 10.35
N ILE A 15 6.10 -11.87 10.31
CA ILE A 15 4.92 -11.89 9.44
C ILE A 15 4.03 -10.66 9.70
N ASP A 16 3.80 -10.29 10.96
CA ASP A 16 2.98 -9.14 11.33
C ASP A 16 3.65 -7.82 10.89
N LYS A 17 4.99 -7.70 11.05
CA LYS A 17 5.76 -6.55 10.55
C LYS A 17 5.65 -6.41 9.04
N VAL A 18 5.95 -7.46 8.29
CA VAL A 18 5.85 -7.47 6.82
C VAL A 18 4.42 -7.20 6.38
N THR A 19 3.41 -7.68 7.11
CA THR A 19 2.00 -7.37 6.84
C THR A 19 1.71 -5.88 6.96
N ASN A 20 2.22 -5.22 8.01
CA ASN A 20 2.07 -3.78 8.18
C ASN A 20 2.79 -3.00 7.08
N GLU A 21 3.98 -3.44 6.68
CA GLU A 21 4.72 -2.82 5.57
C GLU A 21 3.98 -2.97 4.23
N ILE A 22 3.39 -4.13 3.94
CA ILE A 22 2.54 -4.33 2.75
C ILE A 22 1.39 -3.34 2.78
N ASN A 23 0.69 -3.20 3.91
CA ASN A 23 -0.44 -2.28 4.03
C ASN A 23 -0.03 -0.82 3.78
N ASP A 24 1.11 -0.40 4.32
CA ASP A 24 1.63 0.95 4.10
C ASP A 24 2.03 1.18 2.64
N VAL A 25 2.78 0.25 2.05
CA VAL A 25 3.19 0.35 0.64
C VAL A 25 1.99 0.33 -0.29
N ASN A 26 0.97 -0.49 -0.02
CA ASN A 26 -0.27 -0.52 -0.77
C ASN A 26 -1.01 0.83 -0.71
N ALA A 27 -1.13 1.41 0.50
CA ALA A 27 -1.73 2.74 0.65
C ALA A 27 -0.94 3.83 -0.09
N GLN A 28 0.39 3.72 -0.15
CA GLN A 28 1.22 4.63 -0.93
C GLN A 28 1.07 4.39 -2.45
N ALA A 29 0.92 3.14 -2.91
CA ALA A 29 0.68 2.79 -4.30
C ALA A 29 -0.66 3.36 -4.79
N SER A 30 -1.75 3.18 -4.03
CA SER A 30 -3.05 3.77 -4.37
C SER A 30 -3.02 5.29 -4.43
N LYS A 31 -2.26 5.94 -3.53
CA LYS A 31 -2.04 7.40 -3.60
C LYS A 31 -1.24 7.82 -4.83
N ALA A 32 -0.32 6.99 -5.31
CA ALA A 32 0.45 7.26 -6.52
C ALA A 32 -0.43 7.10 -7.76
N GLU A 33 -1.23 6.03 -7.83
CA GLU A 33 -2.20 5.76 -8.90
C GLU A 33 -3.19 6.91 -9.06
N ALA A 34 -3.78 7.40 -7.96
CA ALA A 34 -4.67 8.57 -8.00
C ALA A 34 -3.98 9.86 -8.50
N LYS A 35 -2.68 10.01 -8.26
CA LYS A 35 -1.90 11.14 -8.80
C LYS A 35 -1.62 10.97 -10.29
N VAL A 36 -1.36 9.75 -10.74
CA VAL A 36 -1.21 9.41 -12.17
C VAL A 36 -2.50 9.76 -12.91
N GLU A 37 -3.65 9.29 -12.46
CA GLU A 37 -4.95 9.57 -13.08
C GLU A 37 -5.22 11.08 -13.19
N LYS A 38 -4.93 11.83 -12.12
CA LYS A 38 -5.07 13.30 -12.14
C LYS A 38 -4.13 13.94 -13.14
N ALA A 39 -2.86 13.51 -13.20
CA ALA A 39 -1.87 14.04 -14.12
C ALA A 39 -2.22 13.71 -15.59
N GLU A 40 -2.77 12.53 -15.87
CA GLU A 40 -3.28 12.16 -17.19
C GLU A 40 -4.37 13.12 -17.66
N ALA A 41 -5.34 13.43 -16.78
CA ALA A 41 -6.38 14.39 -17.08
C ALA A 41 -5.85 15.81 -17.30
N GLU A 42 -4.76 16.21 -16.63
CA GLU A 42 -4.10 17.50 -16.85
C GLU A 42 -3.34 17.54 -18.19
N VAL A 43 -2.68 16.45 -18.57
CA VAL A 43 -2.03 16.29 -19.87
C VAL A 43 -3.07 16.37 -20.99
N GLU A 44 -4.19 15.66 -20.88
CA GLU A 44 -5.26 15.69 -21.89
C GLU A 44 -5.83 17.10 -22.09
N LYS A 45 -6.03 17.85 -20.99
CA LYS A 45 -6.47 19.24 -21.06
C LYS A 45 -5.44 20.14 -21.74
N ALA A 46 -4.16 19.98 -21.41
CA ALA A 46 -3.09 20.75 -22.03
C ALA A 46 -2.93 20.43 -23.53
N ASP A 47 -3.11 19.18 -23.93
CA ASP A 47 -3.10 18.77 -25.33
C ASP A 47 -4.26 19.41 -26.11
N ALA A 48 -5.46 19.43 -25.52
CA ALA A 48 -6.61 20.13 -26.09
C ALA A 48 -6.40 21.66 -26.20
N GLU A 49 -5.68 22.28 -25.26
CA GLU A 49 -5.27 23.69 -25.35
C GLU A 49 -4.31 23.92 -26.53
N VAL A 50 -3.32 23.04 -26.71
CA VAL A 50 -2.38 23.08 -27.84
C VAL A 50 -3.10 22.97 -29.17
N GLU A 51 -4.03 22.01 -29.32
CA GLU A 51 -4.77 21.83 -30.56
C GLU A 51 -5.68 23.03 -30.90
N LYS A 52 -6.29 23.67 -29.89
CA LYS A 52 -7.03 24.93 -30.08
C LYS A 52 -6.12 26.04 -30.58
N ALA A 53 -4.95 26.23 -29.96
CA ALA A 53 -3.98 27.24 -30.38
C ALA A 53 -3.44 26.98 -31.80
N ARG A 54 -3.22 25.70 -32.17
CA ARG A 54 -2.87 25.32 -33.55
C ARG A 54 -3.98 25.66 -34.54
N ALA A 55 -5.24 25.44 -34.17
CA ALA A 55 -6.38 25.75 -35.01
C ALA A 55 -6.50 27.27 -35.26
N THR A 56 -6.35 28.10 -34.22
CA THR A 56 -6.35 29.56 -34.35
C THR A 56 -5.19 30.06 -35.19
N PHE A 57 -3.98 29.55 -34.96
CA PHE A 57 -2.80 29.87 -35.77
C PHE A 57 -3.03 29.57 -37.26
N ARG A 58 -3.57 28.37 -37.58
CA ARG A 58 -3.90 27.98 -38.96
C ARG A 58 -4.97 28.87 -39.58
N LYS A 59 -5.94 29.36 -38.80
CA LYS A 59 -6.99 30.27 -39.27
C LYS A 59 -6.39 31.63 -39.66
N ILE A 60 -5.59 32.23 -38.77
CA ILE A 60 -4.90 33.50 -39.05
C ILE A 60 -3.98 33.36 -40.28
N ALA A 61 -3.24 32.25 -40.37
CA ALA A 61 -2.40 31.97 -41.53
C ALA A 61 -3.17 31.82 -42.86
N LYS A 62 -4.45 31.41 -42.81
CA LYS A 62 -5.33 31.39 -44.00
C LYS A 62 -5.83 32.80 -44.32
N GLU A 63 -6.24 33.56 -43.31
CA GLU A 63 -6.69 34.95 -43.47
C GLU A 63 -5.60 35.81 -44.13
N LEU A 64 -4.35 35.69 -43.69
CA LEU A 64 -3.18 36.38 -44.28
C LEU A 64 -2.95 36.10 -45.78
N LYS A 65 -3.44 34.97 -46.31
CA LYS A 65 -3.32 34.62 -47.73
C LYS A 65 -4.39 35.29 -48.60
N HIS A 66 -5.41 35.92 -48.01
CA HIS A 66 -6.39 36.66 -48.80
C HIS A 66 -5.71 37.85 -49.50
N PRO A 67 -5.94 38.04 -50.82
CA PRO A 67 -5.27 39.09 -51.59
C PRO A 67 -5.76 40.50 -51.21
N ASP A 68 -7.02 40.64 -50.82
CA ASP A 68 -7.70 41.94 -50.64
C ASP A 68 -7.47 42.63 -49.29
N LEU A 69 -6.54 42.13 -48.48
CA LEU A 69 -6.21 42.73 -47.19
C LEU A 69 -5.41 44.03 -47.37
N SER A 70 -5.83 45.08 -46.68
CA SER A 70 -5.03 46.31 -46.55
C SER A 70 -3.74 46.05 -45.77
N GLU A 71 -2.74 46.91 -45.96
CA GLU A 71 -1.46 46.80 -45.25
C GLU A 71 -1.63 46.84 -43.72
N LYS A 72 -2.57 47.65 -43.23
CA LYS A 72 -2.89 47.74 -41.80
C LYS A 72 -3.51 46.44 -41.26
N GLU A 73 -4.43 45.83 -42.01
CA GLU A 73 -5.03 44.55 -41.64
C GLU A 73 -4.01 43.41 -41.68
N ARG A 74 -3.13 43.39 -42.69
CA ARG A 74 -2.02 42.44 -42.75
C ARG A 74 -1.10 42.58 -41.54
N ALA A 75 -0.70 43.80 -41.19
CA ALA A 75 0.16 44.05 -40.03
C ALA A 75 -0.50 43.58 -38.73
N ALA A 76 -1.80 43.83 -38.55
CA ALA A 76 -2.56 43.36 -37.38
C ALA A 76 -2.61 41.82 -37.31
N LEU A 77 -2.92 41.15 -38.42
CA LEU A 77 -2.96 39.69 -38.49
C LEU A 77 -1.58 39.06 -38.29
N VAL A 78 -0.50 39.69 -38.76
CA VAL A 78 0.88 39.22 -38.49
C VAL A 78 1.19 39.32 -37.00
N ALA A 79 0.87 40.44 -36.35
CA ALA A 79 1.07 40.59 -34.91
C ALA A 79 0.25 39.55 -34.10
N GLU A 80 -0.99 39.30 -34.51
CA GLU A 80 -1.83 38.26 -33.90
C GLU A 80 -1.25 36.85 -34.14
N GLN A 81 -0.72 36.58 -35.33
CA GLN A 81 -0.06 35.32 -35.64
C GLN A 81 1.19 35.10 -34.78
N GLU A 82 2.02 36.13 -34.58
CA GLU A 82 3.20 36.08 -33.72
C GLU A 82 2.83 35.83 -32.26
N SER A 83 1.80 36.53 -31.75
CA SER A 83 1.27 36.29 -30.40
C SER A 83 0.77 34.85 -30.25
N CYS A 84 -0.01 34.36 -31.22
CA CYS A 84 -0.54 33.00 -31.21
C CYS A 84 0.58 31.95 -31.30
N ALA A 85 1.67 32.22 -32.04
CA ALA A 85 2.83 31.35 -32.09
C ALA A 85 3.55 31.26 -30.73
N ALA A 86 3.67 32.40 -30.02
CA ALA A 86 4.24 32.45 -28.69
C ALA A 86 3.39 31.66 -27.69
N ASP A 87 2.06 31.84 -27.71
CA ASP A 87 1.12 31.10 -26.88
C ASP A 87 1.16 29.59 -27.16
N LEU A 88 1.20 29.20 -28.44
CA LEU A 88 1.35 27.81 -28.85
C LEU A 88 2.64 27.20 -28.29
N THR A 89 3.77 27.90 -28.43
CA THR A 89 5.07 27.44 -27.90
C THR A 89 5.03 27.30 -26.38
N ALA A 90 4.36 28.22 -25.68
CA ALA A 90 4.20 28.15 -24.23
C ALA A 90 3.32 26.95 -23.81
N ALA A 91 2.22 26.71 -24.52
CA ALA A 91 1.33 25.58 -24.29
C ALA A 91 2.04 24.24 -24.55
N GLU A 92 2.79 24.12 -25.65
CA GLU A 92 3.58 22.91 -25.96
C GLU A 92 4.63 22.62 -24.89
N ARG A 93 5.32 23.65 -24.36
CA ARG A 93 6.26 23.49 -23.23
C ARG A 93 5.58 23.05 -21.94
N LYS A 94 4.37 23.56 -21.66
CA LYS A 94 3.57 23.14 -20.50
C LYS A 94 3.17 21.67 -20.64
N LEU A 95 2.69 21.27 -21.82
CA LEU A 95 2.36 19.87 -22.12
C LEU A 95 3.57 18.96 -21.94
N GLU A 96 4.73 19.34 -22.46
CA GLU A 96 5.97 18.57 -22.32
C GLU A 96 6.36 18.36 -20.84
N ARG A 97 6.24 19.41 -20.01
CA ARG A 97 6.50 19.32 -18.56
C ARG A 97 5.53 18.38 -17.88
N LEU A 98 4.23 18.51 -18.15
CA LEU A 98 3.19 17.65 -17.57
C LEU A 98 3.40 16.18 -17.97
N SER A 99 3.78 15.91 -19.22
CA SER A 99 4.09 14.56 -19.69
C SER A 99 5.29 13.96 -18.96
N LYS A 100 6.35 14.75 -18.70
CA LYS A 100 7.50 14.30 -17.89
C LYS A 100 7.11 14.02 -16.44
N ASP A 101 6.30 14.87 -15.84
CA ASP A 101 5.80 14.67 -14.47
C ASP A 101 4.93 13.42 -14.38
N LEU A 102 4.08 13.17 -15.38
CA LEU A 102 3.28 11.95 -15.50
C LEU A 102 4.16 10.69 -15.59
N GLU A 103 5.21 10.71 -16.40
CA GLU A 103 6.17 9.60 -16.49
C GLU A 103 6.87 9.33 -15.14
N GLN A 104 7.28 10.38 -14.43
CA GLN A 104 7.86 10.24 -13.09
C GLN A 104 6.87 9.65 -12.08
N LEU A 105 5.59 10.03 -12.15
CA LEU A 105 4.55 9.46 -11.29
C LEU A 105 4.31 7.98 -11.60
N ARG A 106 4.24 7.59 -12.88
CA ARG A 106 4.09 6.19 -13.31
C ARG A 106 5.26 5.31 -12.84
N THR A 107 6.49 5.79 -13.01
CA THR A 107 7.68 5.06 -12.54
C THR A 107 7.68 4.89 -11.02
N LYS A 108 7.24 5.92 -10.28
CA LYS A 108 7.09 5.82 -8.83
C LYS A 108 5.99 4.83 -8.43
N GLU A 109 4.83 4.86 -9.07
CA GLU A 109 3.75 3.91 -8.82
C GLU A 109 4.23 2.47 -9.03
N GLU A 110 4.91 2.22 -10.15
CA GLU A 110 5.46 0.91 -10.48
C GLU A 110 6.48 0.43 -9.45
N LEU A 111 7.36 1.32 -8.97
CA LEU A 111 8.30 1.00 -7.91
C LEU A 111 7.60 0.56 -6.62
N MET A 112 6.48 1.20 -6.26
CA MET A 112 5.70 0.83 -5.09
C MET A 112 5.03 -0.53 -5.28
N ARG A 113 4.44 -0.80 -6.45
CA ARG A 113 3.87 -2.13 -6.77
C ARG A 113 4.92 -3.23 -6.72
N ARG A 114 6.12 -3.00 -7.27
CA ARG A 114 7.24 -3.97 -7.18
C ARG A 114 7.70 -4.20 -5.73
N LYS A 115 7.74 -3.15 -4.91
CA LYS A 115 8.08 -3.29 -3.49
C LYS A 115 7.02 -4.12 -2.75
N GLU A 116 5.74 -3.87 -3.02
CA GLU A 116 4.63 -4.62 -2.45
C GLU A 116 4.71 -6.11 -2.83
N GLU A 117 5.01 -6.42 -4.09
CA GLU A 117 5.17 -7.80 -4.56
C GLU A 117 6.32 -8.51 -3.84
N ARG A 118 7.47 -7.85 -3.66
CA ARG A 118 8.59 -8.44 -2.89
C ARG A 118 8.20 -8.75 -1.45
N LEU A 119 7.52 -7.82 -0.78
CA LEU A 119 7.06 -8.04 0.60
C LEU A 119 6.03 -9.18 0.68
N ARG A 120 5.16 -9.32 -0.34
CA ARG A 120 4.24 -10.47 -0.41
C ARG A 120 4.98 -11.80 -0.52
N LYS A 121 6.04 -11.87 -1.34
CA LYS A 121 6.89 -13.08 -1.47
C LYS A 121 7.59 -13.39 -0.16
N GLU A 122 8.21 -12.39 0.47
CA GLU A 122 8.86 -12.54 1.78
C GLU A 122 7.88 -13.05 2.85
N LYS A 123 6.67 -12.49 2.91
CA LYS A 123 5.61 -12.96 3.81
C LYS A 123 5.21 -14.41 3.54
N GLU A 124 5.16 -14.82 2.28
CA GLU A 124 4.86 -16.20 1.90
C GLU A 124 5.98 -17.15 2.33
N GLU A 125 7.24 -16.78 2.10
CA GLU A 125 8.41 -17.54 2.56
C GLU A 125 8.37 -17.75 4.07
N LEU A 126 8.16 -16.69 4.86
CA LEU A 126 8.01 -16.77 6.32
C LEU A 126 6.87 -17.72 6.75
N ARG A 127 5.74 -17.70 6.04
CA ARG A 127 4.63 -18.63 6.30
C ARG A 127 5.00 -20.08 6.00
N THR A 128 5.75 -20.32 4.92
CA THR A 128 6.23 -21.68 4.61
C THR A 128 7.23 -22.18 5.64
N ASP A 129 8.10 -21.31 6.15
CA ASP A 129 9.08 -21.65 7.17
C ASP A 129 8.41 -21.92 8.52
N LEU A 130 7.39 -21.14 8.87
CA LEU A 130 6.54 -21.40 10.03
C LEU A 130 5.92 -22.81 9.92
N ARG A 131 5.27 -23.13 8.79
CA ARG A 131 4.66 -24.44 8.55
C ARG A 131 5.68 -25.58 8.66
N LYS A 132 6.85 -25.45 8.03
CA LYS A 132 7.93 -26.47 8.12
C LYS A 132 8.43 -26.66 9.54
N LYS A 133 8.48 -25.60 10.37
CA LYS A 133 8.80 -25.74 11.80
C LYS A 133 7.69 -26.48 12.55
N GLU A 134 6.42 -26.24 12.22
CA GLU A 134 5.29 -26.94 12.85
C GLU A 134 5.31 -28.43 12.53
N GLU A 135 5.53 -28.77 11.27
CA GLU A 135 5.63 -30.16 10.81
C GLU A 135 6.78 -30.90 11.49
N ARG A 136 7.96 -30.28 11.61
CA ARG A 136 9.10 -30.86 12.36
C ARG A 136 8.77 -31.11 13.82
N LEU A 137 8.13 -30.16 14.49
CA LEU A 137 7.67 -30.36 15.87
C LEU A 137 6.65 -31.49 16.01
N GLN A 138 5.74 -31.63 15.06
CA GLN A 138 4.76 -32.72 15.05
C GLN A 138 5.45 -34.07 14.86
N GLN A 139 6.46 -34.15 13.99
CA GLN A 139 7.27 -35.36 13.79
C GLN A 139 8.10 -35.69 15.03
N ASP A 140 8.81 -34.73 15.62
CA ASP A 140 9.63 -34.93 16.82
C ASP A 140 8.75 -35.32 18.03
N GLY A 141 7.58 -34.70 18.18
CA GLY A 141 6.60 -35.07 19.20
C GLY A 141 6.02 -36.46 19.01
N ALA A 142 5.75 -36.88 17.76
CA ALA A 142 5.28 -38.23 17.44
C ALA A 142 6.36 -39.30 17.71
N VAL A 143 7.63 -39.02 17.39
CA VAL A 143 8.78 -39.89 17.66
C VAL A 143 9.01 -40.05 19.18
N ALA A 144 8.85 -38.98 19.97
CA ALA A 144 8.95 -39.05 21.42
C ALA A 144 7.86 -39.95 22.05
N ILE A 145 6.62 -39.90 21.54
CA ILE A 145 5.53 -40.76 22.03
C ILE A 145 5.76 -42.23 21.67
N LEU A 146 6.30 -42.52 20.48
CA LEU A 146 6.64 -43.89 20.06
C LEU A 146 7.79 -44.49 20.87
N ASN A 147 8.78 -43.68 21.27
CA ASN A 147 9.90 -44.14 22.10
C ASN A 147 9.51 -44.32 23.59
N VAL A 148 8.55 -43.54 24.11
CA VAL A 148 8.02 -43.74 25.47
C VAL A 148 7.07 -44.94 25.55
N GLY A 149 6.40 -45.30 24.45
CA GLY A 149 5.53 -46.49 24.35
C GLY A 149 6.24 -47.85 24.40
N SER A 150 7.57 -47.89 24.39
CA SER A 150 8.35 -49.13 24.54
C SER A 150 8.80 -49.41 25.99
N ALA A 151 8.50 -48.50 26.93
CA ALA A 151 8.76 -48.70 28.35
C ALA A 151 7.53 -48.29 29.18
N ALA A 152 6.90 -49.28 29.79
CA ALA A 152 5.76 -49.22 30.72
C ALA A 152 4.36 -49.19 30.07
N GLY A 153 3.58 -50.19 30.48
CA GLY A 153 2.28 -50.49 29.93
C GLY A 153 1.16 -49.52 30.35
N ALA A 154 0.13 -49.56 29.52
CA ALA A 154 -1.28 -49.27 29.79
C ALA A 154 -1.59 -48.08 30.72
N ASP A 155 -1.91 -46.92 30.12
CA ASP A 155 -3.14 -46.22 30.49
C ASP A 155 -3.60 -45.28 29.36
N VAL A 156 -4.81 -45.51 28.84
CA VAL A 156 -5.37 -44.80 27.69
C VAL A 156 -5.89 -43.43 28.16
N LYS A 157 -5.00 -42.43 28.24
CA LYS A 157 -5.41 -41.02 28.33
C LYS A 157 -5.78 -40.50 26.94
N LYS A 158 -7.05 -40.09 26.80
CA LYS A 158 -7.61 -39.47 25.58
C LYS A 158 -6.64 -38.44 25.00
N LYS A 159 -6.33 -38.61 23.71
CA LYS A 159 -5.52 -37.67 22.92
C LYS A 159 -6.25 -36.32 22.88
N LEU A 160 -5.71 -35.31 23.55
CA LEU A 160 -6.16 -33.92 23.40
C LEU A 160 -5.58 -33.37 22.09
N SER A 161 -6.43 -32.71 21.30
CA SER A 161 -6.04 -32.00 20.09
C SER A 161 -5.03 -30.89 20.43
N PRO A 162 -4.06 -30.56 19.55
CA PRO A 162 -3.14 -29.44 19.76
C PRO A 162 -3.84 -28.11 20.09
N TYR A 163 -5.05 -27.89 19.55
CA TYR A 163 -5.90 -26.74 19.90
C TYR A 163 -6.37 -26.75 21.36
N GLU A 164 -6.69 -27.93 21.92
CA GLU A 164 -7.10 -28.06 23.32
C GLU A 164 -5.93 -27.92 24.30
N ILE A 165 -4.70 -28.21 23.85
CA ILE A 165 -3.47 -27.97 24.61
C ILE A 165 -3.17 -26.47 24.62
N MET A 166 -3.27 -25.81 23.47
CA MET A 166 -3.08 -24.36 23.36
C MET A 166 -4.12 -23.57 24.18
N ASP A 167 -5.40 -23.99 24.14
CA ASP A 167 -6.48 -23.33 24.88
C ASP A 167 -6.34 -23.48 26.40
N LYS A 168 -5.77 -24.59 26.88
CA LYS A 168 -5.45 -24.79 28.31
C LYS A 168 -4.26 -23.93 28.75
N VAL A 169 -3.21 -23.85 27.93
CA VAL A 169 -2.04 -23.01 28.22
C VAL A 169 -2.40 -21.52 28.21
N TYR A 170 -3.33 -21.10 27.35
CA TYR A 170 -3.84 -19.72 27.34
C TYR A 170 -4.80 -19.38 28.47
N LYS A 171 -5.55 -20.36 29.02
CA LYS A 171 -6.43 -20.15 30.19
C LYS A 171 -5.68 -20.07 31.52
N ASP A 172 -4.54 -20.75 31.64
CA ASP A 172 -3.70 -20.72 32.85
C ASP A 172 -2.73 -19.53 32.86
N ALA A 173 -2.43 -18.95 31.69
CA ALA A 173 -1.80 -17.65 31.60
C ALA A 173 -2.86 -16.57 31.89
N THR A 174 -2.87 -16.04 33.11
CA THR A 174 -3.60 -14.80 33.43
C THR A 174 -3.06 -13.67 32.54
N TYR A 175 -3.64 -13.54 31.35
CA TYR A 175 -3.42 -12.42 30.44
C TYR A 175 -4.21 -11.23 30.98
N THR A 176 -3.61 -10.50 31.92
CA THR A 176 -4.03 -9.12 32.20
C THR A 176 -3.64 -8.27 30.99
N ALA A 177 -4.62 -8.06 30.10
CA ALA A 177 -4.51 -7.10 29.02
C ALA A 177 -4.31 -5.69 29.60
N PRO A 178 -3.37 -4.87 29.10
CA PRO A 178 -3.36 -3.44 29.41
C PRO A 178 -4.54 -2.78 28.70
N VAL A 179 -5.60 -2.49 29.46
CA VAL A 179 -6.69 -1.61 29.03
C VAL A 179 -6.12 -0.20 28.91
N ARG A 180 -6.01 0.33 27.69
CA ARG A 180 -5.84 1.77 27.48
C ARG A 180 -7.14 2.47 27.84
N VAL A 181 -7.24 2.96 29.07
CA VAL A 181 -8.26 3.94 29.46
C VAL A 181 -7.83 5.31 28.94
N ARG A 182 -8.59 5.83 27.97
CA ARG A 182 -8.56 7.23 27.55
C ARG A 182 -9.43 8.02 28.53
N GLY A 183 -8.85 9.01 29.20
CA GLY A 183 -9.57 10.17 29.74
C GLY A 183 -10.25 9.98 31.11
N ASP A 184 -9.67 10.67 32.09
CA ASP A 184 -10.28 11.33 33.25
C ASP A 184 -11.05 10.57 34.36
N LEU A 185 -10.77 11.09 35.57
CA LEU A 185 -11.53 11.09 36.83
C LEU A 185 -11.31 9.97 37.87
N MET A 186 -10.51 10.37 38.89
CA MET A 186 -10.57 10.17 40.35
C MET A 186 -10.88 8.78 40.96
N PRO A 187 -10.14 8.36 42.02
CA PRO A 187 -10.43 7.12 42.73
C PRO A 187 -11.62 7.28 43.68
N VAL A 188 -12.68 6.48 43.49
CA VAL A 188 -13.70 6.24 44.51
C VAL A 188 -13.42 4.88 45.13
N THR A 189 -12.97 4.88 46.37
CA THR A 189 -12.93 3.70 47.23
C THR A 189 -14.35 3.35 47.67
N LEU A 190 -14.81 2.14 47.32
CA LEU A 190 -16.05 1.57 47.83
C LEU A 190 -15.82 1.00 49.23
N GLU A 191 -15.88 1.88 50.23
CA GLU A 191 -16.41 1.53 51.55
C GLU A 191 -17.87 1.97 51.62
N GLU A 192 -18.70 1.04 52.10
CA GLU A 192 -20.02 1.25 52.74
C GLU A 192 -21.17 1.98 52.01
N LYS A 193 -22.24 1.22 51.70
CA LYS A 193 -23.64 1.40 52.17
C LYS A 193 -24.56 0.54 51.29
N LYS A 194 -25.11 -0.61 51.75
CA LYS A 194 -26.31 -0.75 52.62
C LYS A 194 -27.42 0.28 52.35
N LYS A 195 -28.59 -0.28 51.96
CA LYS A 195 -29.93 0.31 51.82
C LYS A 195 -30.21 1.05 50.51
N SER A 196 -30.94 0.39 49.60
CA SER A 196 -32.39 0.59 49.50
C SER A 196 -33.05 -0.63 48.85
#